data_AF-A0A1J3F377-F1
#
_entry.id   AF-A0A1J3F377-F1
#
_cell.length_a   1.000
_cell.length_b   1.000
_cell.length_c   1.000
_cell.angle_alpha   90.00
_cell.angle_beta   90.00
_cell.angle_gamma   90.00
#
_symmetry.space_group_name_H-M   'P 1'
#
loop_
_entity.id
_entity.type
_entity.pdbx_description
1 polymer ?
#
loop_
_entity_poly.entity_id
_entity_poly.type
_entity_poly.pdbx_seq_one_letter_code
_entity_poly.pdbx_strand_id
1 'polypeptide(L)'
;GFRPVTLVGFSLGARVVFKCLQALAETEKNSEIVERAVLIGAPISINNENWRDVRKMVAGRFINVYATNDWTLGVAFRASLLSQGLAGIQPVCIPGIQDVDVTDMVEGHSSYLWKTQQILEKLELDNSYPVFRNAL
;
A
#
# COMPACT_ATOMS: atom_id res chain seq x y z
N GLY A 1 11.96 -20.93 0.42
CA GLY A 1 13.24 -20.35 -0.03
C GLY A 1 13.59 -19.19 0.87
N PHE A 2 14.80 -19.14 1.42
CA PHE A 2 15.24 -18.15 2.44
C PHE A 2 15.57 -16.75 1.87
N ARG A 3 14.76 -16.23 0.95
CA ARG A 3 14.96 -14.89 0.37
C ARG A 3 13.66 -14.11 0.43
N PRO A 4 13.39 -13.45 1.57
CA PRO A 4 12.16 -12.69 1.68
C PRO A 4 12.22 -11.47 0.76
N VAL A 5 11.08 -11.11 0.17
CA VAL A 5 10.95 -10.01 -0.79
C VAL A 5 10.06 -8.92 -0.20
N THR A 6 10.55 -7.68 -0.27
CA THR A 6 9.77 -6.48 0.05
C THR A 6 9.44 -5.75 -1.25
N LEU A 7 8.15 -5.49 -1.48
CA LEU A 7 7.66 -4.74 -2.63
C LEU A 7 7.31 -3.31 -2.21
N VAL A 8 7.88 -2.31 -2.88
CA VAL A 8 7.58 -0.90 -2.65
C VAL A 8 7.19 -0.27 -3.98
N GLY A 9 6.06 0.42 -4.00
CA GLY A 9 5.59 1.14 -5.18
C GLY A 9 5.05 2.50 -4.84
N PHE A 10 5.42 3.50 -5.63
CA PHE A 10 4.86 4.85 -5.59
C PHE A 10 3.93 5.08 -6.79
N SER A 11 2.78 5.74 -6.58
CA SER A 11 1.84 6.12 -7.62
C SER A 11 1.42 4.93 -8.49
N LEU A 12 1.57 4.99 -9.82
CA LEU A 12 1.33 3.85 -10.71
C LEU A 12 2.19 2.63 -10.39
N GLY A 13 3.40 2.80 -9.84
CA GLY A 13 4.21 1.69 -9.33
C GLY A 13 3.53 0.97 -8.17
N ALA A 14 2.80 1.69 -7.30
CA ALA A 14 1.98 1.08 -6.26
C ALA A 14 0.85 0.23 -6.87
N ARG A 15 0.23 0.71 -7.94
CA ARG A 15 -0.78 -0.05 -8.69
C ARG A 15 -0.19 -1.32 -9.32
N VAL A 16 1.04 -1.27 -9.83
CA VAL A 16 1.76 -2.46 -10.34
C VAL A 16 1.99 -3.47 -9.22
N VAL A 17 2.49 -3.03 -8.07
CA VAL A 17 2.68 -3.91 -6.89
C VAL A 17 1.36 -4.57 -6.48
N PHE A 18 0.28 -3.78 -6.39
CA PHE A 18 -1.04 -4.32 -6.04
C PHE A 18 -1.55 -5.35 -7.05
N LYS A 19 -1.43 -5.08 -8.35
CA LYS A 19 -1.86 -6.03 -9.39
C LYS A 19 -0.98 -7.28 -9.45
N CYS A 20 0.30 -7.17 -9.13
CA CYS A 20 1.17 -8.32 -8.94
C CYS A 20 0.68 -9.21 -7.78
N LEU A 21 0.40 -8.63 -6.61
CA LEU A 21 -0.17 -9.37 -5.48
C LEU A 21 -1.54 -9.97 -5.78
N GLN A 22 -2.37 -9.25 -6.56
CA GLN A 22 -3.66 -9.77 -7.00
C GLN A 22 -3.49 -10.99 -7.93
N ALA A 23 -2.57 -10.92 -8.89
CA ALA A 23 -2.27 -12.06 -9.76
C ALA A 23 -1.77 -13.26 -8.95
N LEU A 24 -0.90 -13.04 -7.95
CA LEU A 24 -0.48 -14.09 -7.02
C LEU A 24 -1.67 -14.70 -6.27
N ALA A 25 -2.60 -13.87 -5.77
CA ALA A 25 -3.79 -14.36 -5.08
C ALA A 25 -4.72 -15.20 -5.98
N GLU A 26 -4.69 -14.97 -7.30
CA GLU A 26 -5.48 -15.72 -8.29
C GLU A 26 -4.80 -17.04 -8.69
N THR A 27 -3.46 -17.09 -8.74
CA THR A 27 -2.73 -18.25 -9.26
C THR A 27 -2.14 -19.17 -8.18
N GLU A 28 -1.82 -18.63 -7.00
CA GLU A 28 -1.11 -19.36 -5.97
C GLU A 28 -2.06 -19.91 -4.90
N LYS A 29 -1.87 -21.20 -4.58
CA LYS A 29 -2.66 -21.87 -3.52
C LYS A 29 -2.18 -21.50 -2.12
N ASN A 30 -0.94 -21.04 -1.99
CA ASN A 30 -0.32 -20.69 -0.73
C ASN A 30 -0.44 -19.19 -0.49
N SER A 31 -0.86 -18.82 0.72
CA SER A 31 -0.80 -17.44 1.19
C SER A 31 0.62 -17.05 1.61
N GLU A 32 0.85 -15.75 1.83
CA GLU A 32 2.05 -15.24 2.51
C GLU A 32 3.37 -15.38 1.71
N ILE A 33 3.31 -15.23 0.39
CA ILE A 33 4.47 -15.35 -0.52
C ILE A 33 5.43 -14.14 -0.40
N VAL A 34 4.88 -12.94 -0.21
CA VAL A 34 5.64 -11.69 -0.12
C VAL A 34 5.84 -11.33 1.35
N GLU A 35 7.05 -10.94 1.76
CA GLU A 35 7.30 -10.61 3.17
C GLU A 35 6.61 -9.29 3.55
N ARG A 36 6.80 -8.25 2.75
CA ARG A 36 6.28 -6.90 3.03
C ARG A 36 5.84 -6.21 1.74
N ALA A 37 4.82 -5.38 1.84
CA ALA A 37 4.35 -4.55 0.73
C ALA A 37 4.09 -3.13 1.22
N VAL A 38 4.54 -2.14 0.45
CA VAL A 38 4.33 -0.71 0.73
C VAL A 38 3.79 -0.03 -0.50
N LEU A 39 2.60 0.56 -0.36
CA LEU A 39 1.93 1.33 -1.41
C LEU A 39 1.95 2.80 -1.01
N ILE A 40 2.55 3.64 -1.84
CA ILE A 40 2.72 5.07 -1.55
C ILE A 40 1.91 5.87 -2.56
N GLY A 41 0.98 6.70 -2.08
CA GLY A 41 0.16 7.57 -2.95
C GLY A 41 -0.57 6.78 -4.03
N ALA A 42 -1.17 5.64 -3.66
CA ALA A 42 -1.63 4.65 -4.62
C ALA A 42 -2.98 5.01 -5.29
N PRO A 43 -3.05 5.10 -6.63
CA PRO A 43 -4.30 5.27 -7.38
C PRO A 43 -5.05 3.93 -7.51
N ILE A 44 -5.47 3.37 -6.37
CA ILE A 44 -6.17 2.09 -6.28
C ILE A 44 -7.51 2.32 -5.60
N SER A 45 -8.58 1.85 -6.23
CA SER A 45 -9.92 1.95 -5.66
C SER A 45 -10.02 1.10 -4.40
N ILE A 46 -10.59 1.67 -3.34
CA ILE A 46 -10.79 0.91 -2.08
C ILE A 46 -11.97 -0.06 -2.24
N ASN A 47 -13.03 0.37 -2.92
CA ASN A 47 -14.29 -0.38 -2.99
C ASN A 47 -14.39 -1.33 -4.18
N ASN A 48 -13.61 -1.12 -5.24
CA ASN A 48 -13.72 -1.91 -6.48
C ASN A 48 -12.56 -2.90 -6.67
N GLU A 49 -11.78 -3.15 -5.62
CA GLU A 49 -10.60 -4.02 -5.67
C GLU A 49 -10.62 -5.01 -4.51
N ASN A 50 -10.03 -6.19 -4.71
CA ASN A 50 -10.10 -7.28 -3.74
C ASN A 50 -8.95 -7.22 -2.70
N TRP A 51 -8.97 -6.19 -1.87
CA TRP A 51 -7.93 -5.93 -0.86
C TRP A 51 -7.72 -7.08 0.13
N ARG A 52 -8.78 -7.84 0.46
CA ARG A 52 -8.69 -8.96 1.41
C ARG A 52 -7.88 -10.12 0.85
N ASP A 53 -8.08 -10.46 -0.42
CA ASP A 53 -7.31 -11.54 -1.03
C ASP A 53 -5.87 -11.12 -1.31
N VAL A 54 -5.66 -9.87 -1.73
CA VAL A 54 -4.33 -9.27 -1.85
C VAL A 54 -3.60 -9.27 -0.50
N ARG A 55 -4.29 -8.95 0.61
CA ARG A 55 -3.68 -8.95 1.96
C ARG A 55 -3.15 -10.32 2.35
N LYS A 56 -3.81 -11.42 1.97
CA LYS A 56 -3.36 -12.78 2.29
C LYS A 56 -2.00 -13.11 1.65
N MET A 57 -1.61 -12.43 0.57
CA MET A 57 -0.33 -12.68 -0.10
C MET A 57 0.88 -12.09 0.61
N VAL A 58 0.65 -11.21 1.59
CA VAL A 58 1.70 -10.54 2.36
C VAL A 58 1.81 -11.17 3.74
N ALA A 59 2.93 -11.81 4.06
CA ALA A 59 3.17 -12.48 5.34
C ALA A 59 3.26 -11.46 6.50
N GLY A 60 3.97 -10.36 6.26
CA GLY A 60 4.29 -9.35 7.25
C GLY A 60 3.49 -8.07 7.06
N ARG A 61 4.21 -6.94 7.15
CA ARG A 61 3.61 -5.61 7.10
C ARG A 61 3.16 -5.30 5.67
N PHE A 62 1.86 -5.06 5.53
CA PHE A 62 1.29 -4.45 4.33
C PHE A 62 0.88 -3.03 4.68
N ILE A 63 1.54 -2.04 4.08
CA ILE A 63 1.41 -0.64 4.44
C ILE A 63 0.79 0.15 3.29
N ASN A 64 -0.23 0.92 3.59
CA ASN A 64 -0.77 1.96 2.71
C ASN A 64 -0.33 3.33 3.25
N VAL A 65 0.46 4.05 2.46
CA VAL A 65 0.90 5.41 2.76
C VAL A 65 0.07 6.38 1.93
N TYR A 66 -0.62 7.30 2.62
CA TYR A 66 -1.56 8.22 2.00
C TYR A 66 -1.37 9.66 2.47
N ALA A 67 -1.85 10.60 1.66
CA ALA A 67 -1.87 12.02 2.00
C ALA A 67 -3.22 12.61 1.56
N THR A 68 -3.94 13.20 2.50
CA THR A 68 -5.31 13.70 2.28
C THR A 68 -5.36 14.96 1.41
N ASN A 69 -4.23 15.68 1.32
CA ASN A 69 -4.04 16.89 0.52
C ASN A 69 -3.48 16.62 -0.89
N ASP A 70 -3.33 15.36 -1.31
CA ASP A 70 -2.87 15.04 -2.66
C ASP A 70 -3.93 15.38 -3.72
N TRP A 71 -3.83 16.61 -4.25
CA TRP A 71 -4.73 17.18 -5.23
C TRP A 71 -4.73 16.41 -6.56
N THR A 72 -3.61 15.81 -6.97
CA THR A 72 -3.51 15.10 -8.25
C THR A 72 -4.36 13.84 -8.22
N LEU A 73 -4.31 13.07 -7.13
CA LEU A 73 -5.22 11.94 -6.94
C LEU A 73 -6.66 12.38 -6.68
N GLY A 74 -6.84 13.45 -5.90
CA GLY A 74 -8.14 14.02 -5.56
C GLY A 74 -8.96 14.53 -6.75
N VAL A 75 -8.31 15.08 -7.78
CA VAL A 75 -9.01 15.70 -8.93
C VAL A 75 -8.87 14.89 -10.22
N ALA A 76 -7.68 14.41 -10.58
CA ALA A 76 -7.48 13.72 -11.87
C ALA A 76 -7.95 12.25 -11.83
N PHE A 77 -7.70 11.55 -10.72
CA PHE A 77 -8.05 10.14 -10.60
C PHE A 77 -9.47 9.89 -10.09
N ARG A 78 -10.02 10.71 -9.17
CA ARG A 78 -11.44 10.58 -8.79
C ARG A 78 -12.39 10.84 -9.95
N ALA A 79 -12.09 11.82 -10.80
CA ALA A 79 -12.89 12.12 -12.00
C ALA A 79 -12.78 11.04 -13.08
N SER A 80 -11.59 10.45 -13.28
CA SER A 80 -11.38 9.43 -14.31
C SER A 80 -11.80 8.02 -13.90
N LEU A 81 -11.69 7.64 -12.62
CA LEU A 81 -12.03 6.31 -12.14
C LEU A 81 -13.48 6.17 -11.65
N LEU A 82 -14.25 7.27 -11.57
CA LEU A 82 -15.58 7.30 -10.92
C LEU A 82 -15.57 6.66 -9.53
N SER A 83 -14.40 6.59 -8.88
CA SER A 83 -14.17 5.79 -7.69
C SER A 83 -14.48 6.60 -6.44
N GLN A 84 -15.34 6.06 -5.58
CA GLN A 84 -15.57 6.57 -4.24
C GLN A 84 -14.40 6.14 -3.34
N GLY A 85 -13.30 6.91 -3.39
CA GLY A 85 -12.12 6.73 -2.52
C GLY A 85 -10.95 6.01 -3.18
N LEU A 86 -9.74 6.53 -2.95
CA LEU A 86 -8.47 5.99 -3.43
C LEU A 86 -7.52 5.77 -2.25
N ALA A 87 -6.82 4.64 -2.24
CA ALA A 87 -5.90 4.28 -1.15
C ALA A 87 -4.80 5.34 -0.91
N GLY A 88 -4.39 6.09 -1.94
CA GLY A 88 -3.38 7.14 -1.82
C GLY A 88 -3.81 8.44 -1.14
N ILE A 89 -5.12 8.64 -0.88
CA ILE A 89 -5.64 9.88 -0.28
C ILE A 89 -6.46 9.68 1.00
N GLN A 90 -6.67 8.44 1.40
CA GLN A 90 -7.45 8.07 2.58
C GLN A 90 -7.07 6.66 3.04
N PRO A 91 -7.33 6.30 4.30
CA PRO A 91 -7.08 4.94 4.77
C PRO A 91 -7.97 3.91 4.05
N VAL A 92 -7.45 2.69 3.90
CA VAL A 92 -8.19 1.56 3.31
C VAL A 92 -9.04 0.84 4.37
N CYS A 93 -8.64 0.89 5.65
CA CYS A 93 -9.39 0.31 6.78
C CYS A 93 -9.64 -1.21 6.67
N ILE A 94 -8.68 -1.95 6.11
CA ILE A 94 -8.74 -3.41 5.98
C ILE A 94 -7.87 -4.07 7.05
N PRO A 95 -8.39 -5.03 7.84
CA PRO A 95 -7.60 -5.73 8.85
C PRO A 95 -6.29 -6.29 8.28
N GLY A 96 -5.18 -6.02 8.98
CA GLY A 96 -3.84 -6.42 8.58
C GLY A 96 -3.15 -5.45 7.62
N ILE A 97 -3.83 -4.45 7.08
CA ILE A 97 -3.21 -3.34 6.35
C ILE A 97 -2.98 -2.18 7.31
N GLN A 98 -1.74 -1.69 7.37
CA GLN A 98 -1.34 -0.54 8.16
C GLN A 98 -1.49 0.72 7.33
N ASP A 99 -2.43 1.59 7.69
CA ASP A 99 -2.58 2.91 7.06
C ASP A 99 -1.67 3.93 7.76
N VAL A 100 -0.84 4.65 6.98
CA VAL A 100 0.10 5.66 7.46
C VAL A 100 -0.17 6.99 6.77
N ASP A 101 -0.60 7.97 7.54
CA ASP A 101 -0.82 9.33 7.07
C ASP A 101 0.51 10.11 7.01
N VAL A 102 0.80 10.67 5.84
CA VAL A 102 1.95 11.54 5.59
C VAL A 102 1.53 12.92 5.05
N THR A 103 0.27 13.32 5.27
CA THR A 103 -0.27 14.63 4.85
C THR A 103 0.63 15.78 5.27
N ASP A 104 1.16 15.76 6.51
CA ASP A 104 2.04 16.82 7.02
C ASP A 104 3.45 16.82 6.39
N MET A 105 3.82 15.76 5.67
CA MET A 105 5.11 15.63 4.99
C MET A 105 5.01 15.95 3.49
N VAL A 106 3.84 15.79 2.90
CA VAL A 106 3.62 15.80 1.46
C VAL A 106 2.73 16.98 1.11
N GLU A 107 3.26 17.91 0.31
CA GLU A 107 2.52 19.10 -0.14
C GLU A 107 1.65 18.83 -1.38
N GLY A 108 1.91 17.72 -2.07
CA GLY A 108 1.17 17.25 -3.26
C GLY A 108 1.81 16.01 -3.91
N HIS A 109 1.21 15.41 -4.94
CA HIS A 109 1.64 14.10 -5.47
C HIS A 109 3.13 14.01 -5.84
N SER A 110 3.65 15.00 -6.55
CA SER A 110 5.06 15.02 -6.95
C SER A 110 6.01 15.09 -5.75
N SER A 111 5.52 15.55 -4.59
CA SER A 111 6.35 15.67 -3.40
C SER A 111 6.74 14.36 -2.75
N TYR A 112 5.98 13.30 -3.02
CA TYR A 112 6.38 11.96 -2.63
C TYR A 112 7.77 11.59 -3.16
N LEU A 113 8.16 12.02 -4.37
CA LEU A 113 9.46 11.66 -4.96
C LEU A 113 10.64 12.12 -4.10
N TRP A 114 10.59 13.35 -3.59
CA TRP A 114 11.65 13.89 -2.73
C TRP A 114 11.46 13.54 -1.25
N LYS A 115 10.25 13.16 -0.84
CA LYS A 115 9.97 12.65 0.51
C LYS A 115 10.11 11.14 0.68
N THR A 116 10.29 10.37 -0.40
CA THR A 116 10.25 8.90 -0.35
C THR A 116 11.24 8.35 0.66
N GLN A 117 12.47 8.87 0.71
CA GLN A 117 13.46 8.46 1.71
C GLN A 117 12.95 8.68 3.14
N GLN A 118 12.49 9.89 3.47
CA GLN A 118 11.98 10.23 4.81
C GLN A 118 10.76 9.39 5.19
N ILE A 119 9.90 9.09 4.20
CA ILE A 119 8.75 8.20 4.37
C ILE A 119 9.24 6.79 4.72
N LEU A 120 10.17 6.22 3.94
CA LEU A 120 10.68 4.86 4.18
C LEU A 120 11.42 4.74 5.52
N GLU A 121 12.20 5.75 5.91
CA GLU A 121 12.83 5.85 7.23
C GLU A 121 11.77 5.86 8.35
N LYS A 122 10.72 6.68 8.22
CA LYS A 122 9.58 6.73 9.15
C LYS A 122 8.84 5.38 9.25
N LEU A 123 8.81 4.60 8.16
CA LEU A 123 8.17 3.29 8.18
C LEU A 123 8.98 2.24 8.94
N GLU A 124 10.27 2.47 9.19
CA GLU A 124 11.18 1.55 9.88
C GLU A 124 11.10 0.12 9.30
N LEU A 125 11.24 -0.01 7.98
CA LEU A 125 11.09 -1.29 7.30
C LEU A 125 12.19 -2.30 7.64
N ASP A 126 13.34 -1.86 8.15
CA ASP A 126 14.43 -2.75 8.56
C ASP A 126 14.22 -3.36 9.96
N ASN A 127 13.30 -2.78 10.75
CA ASN A 127 12.94 -3.34 12.02
C ASN A 127 12.12 -4.62 11.79
N SER A 128 12.66 -5.73 12.29
CA SER A 128 11.99 -7.02 12.34
C SER A 128 10.96 -6.99 13.46
N TYR A 129 9.80 -6.39 13.20
CA TYR A 129 8.62 -6.65 14.02
C TYR A 129 7.99 -7.95 13.51
N PRO A 130 8.20 -9.10 14.17
CA PRO A 130 7.45 -10.29 13.82
C PRO A 130 5.97 -9.99 14.04
N VAL A 131 5.16 -10.08 12.97
CA VAL A 131 3.70 -10.10 13.07
C VAL A 131 3.29 -11.48 13.60
N PHE A 132 3.72 -11.81 14.81
CA PHE A 132 3.24 -12.97 15.55
C PHE A 132 2.80 -12.48 16.92
N ARG A 133 1.53 -12.10 17.02
CA ARG A 133 0.60 -12.36 18.13
C ARG A 133 -0.66 -11.53 17.91
N ASN A 134 -1.72 -12.21 17.48
CA ASN A 134 -2.94 -12.34 18.28
C ASN A 134 -3.84 -13.36 17.59
N ALA A 135 -3.52 -14.64 17.83
CA ALA A 135 -4.58 -15.59 18.12
C ALA A 135 -4.93 -15.37 19.58
N LEU A 136 -6.10 -14.77 19.83
CA LEU A 136 -7.06 -15.05 20.90
C LEU A 136 -8.30 -14.19 20.63
#